data_AF-A0A7X9FCE6-F1
#
_entry.id   AF-A0A7X9FCE6-F1
#
_cell.length_a   1.000
_cell.length_b   1.000
_cell.length_c   1.000
_cell.angle_alpha   90.00
_cell.angle_beta   90.00
_cell.angle_gamma   90.00
#
_symmetry.space_group_name_H-M   'P 1'
#
loop_
_entity.id
_entity.type
_entity.pdbx_description
1 polymer ?
#
loop_
_entity_poly.entity_id
_entity_poly.type
_entity_poly.pdbx_seq_one_letter_code
_entity_poly.pdbx_strand_id
1 'polypeptide(L)'
;RPLWNTSILGPLFLASGLSAGAATIILFARNPEERKHFSRIDLIIIAAELFLIVHMFMGFLASTQVQIEASHLFLGGGYTAPFWIFVVILGLLFPALLEILELNRYHIPVIIPVILVLFGSFMLRFIIVYAGQVSRWLY
;
A
#
# COMPACT_ATOMS: atom_id res chain seq x y z
N ARG A 1 3.80 21.05 -5.62
CA ARG A 1 3.04 19.78 -5.75
C ARG A 1 2.65 19.32 -4.36
N PRO A 2 1.49 19.75 -3.86
CA PRO A 2 1.10 19.64 -2.46
C PRO A 2 1.11 18.19 -1.95
N LEU A 3 0.69 17.25 -2.80
CA LEU A 3 0.60 15.82 -2.49
C LEU A 3 1.96 15.17 -2.22
N TRP A 4 3.02 15.59 -2.92
CA TRP A 4 4.37 15.07 -2.69
C TRP A 4 5.10 15.77 -1.54
N ASN A 5 4.55 16.86 -1.03
CA ASN A 5 5.16 17.63 0.06
C ASN A 5 4.72 17.10 1.43
N THR A 6 4.98 15.82 1.70
CA THR A 6 4.72 15.20 3.01
C THR A 6 5.86 14.27 3.37
N SER A 7 6.26 14.28 4.64
CA SER A 7 7.33 13.41 5.17
C SER A 7 6.92 11.93 5.20
N ILE A 8 5.62 11.63 5.11
CA ILE A 8 5.08 10.27 5.24
C ILE A 8 5.30 9.43 3.97
N LEU A 9 5.41 10.06 2.80
CA LEU A 9 5.58 9.32 1.55
C LEU A 9 6.87 8.52 1.49
N GLY A 10 7.98 9.02 2.04
CA GLY A 10 9.25 8.31 2.07
C GLY A 10 9.15 6.97 2.81
N PRO A 11 8.75 6.97 4.10
CA PRO A 11 8.48 5.75 4.86
C PRO A 11 7.44 4.83 4.21
N LEU A 12 6.37 5.39 3.63
CA LEU A 12 5.33 4.58 2.97
C LEU A 12 5.88 3.82 1.75
N PHE A 13 6.69 4.47 0.91
CA PHE A 13 7.31 3.82 -0.25
C PHE A 13 8.36 2.79 0.15
N LEU A 14 9.06 3.02 1.27
CA LEU A 14 10.00 2.06 1.84
C LEU A 14 9.27 0.81 2.33
N ALA A 15 8.22 0.98 3.16
CA ALA A 15 7.40 -0.13 3.66
C ALA A 15 6.81 -0.93 2.49
N SER A 16 6.20 -0.26 1.51
CA SER A 16 5.66 -0.91 0.31
C SER A 16 6.72 -1.64 -0.53
N GLY A 17 7.95 -1.11 -0.57
CA GLY A 17 9.08 -1.78 -1.22
C GLY A 17 9.55 -3.03 -0.47
N LEU A 18 9.57 -2.98 0.86
CA LEU A 18 9.89 -4.14 1.70
C LEU A 18 8.82 -5.23 1.56
N SER A 19 7.54 -4.87 1.51
CA SER A 19 6.44 -5.81 1.27
C SER A 19 6.57 -6.51 -0.09
N ALA A 20 6.82 -5.75 -1.17
CA ALA A 20 7.10 -6.33 -2.48
C ALA A 20 8.34 -7.25 -2.49
N GLY A 21 9.37 -6.90 -1.73
CA GLY A 21 10.55 -7.74 -1.52
C GLY A 21 10.21 -9.05 -0.80
N ALA A 22 9.44 -8.99 0.29
CA ALA A 22 8.97 -10.15 1.03
C ALA A 22 8.12 -11.07 0.14
N ALA A 23 7.16 -10.53 -0.60
CA ALA A 23 6.34 -11.27 -1.57
C ALA A 23 7.19 -11.96 -2.63
N THR A 24 8.23 -11.30 -3.14
CA THR A 24 9.16 -11.88 -4.10
C THR A 24 9.96 -13.05 -3.48
N ILE A 25 10.42 -12.90 -2.24
CA ILE A 25 11.10 -13.99 -1.53
C ILE A 25 10.15 -15.17 -1.32
N ILE A 26 8.91 -14.93 -0.88
CA ILE A 26 7.88 -15.96 -0.69
C ILE A 26 7.64 -16.75 -1.99
N LEU A 27 7.61 -16.07 -3.14
CA LEU A 27 7.41 -16.69 -4.46
C LEU A 27 8.49 -17.73 -4.77
N PHE A 28 9.75 -17.42 -4.48
CA PHE A 28 10.89 -18.27 -4.82
C PHE A 28 11.38 -19.17 -3.69
N ALA A 29 10.95 -18.92 -2.44
CA ALA A 29 11.30 -19.72 -1.29
C ALA A 29 10.88 -21.18 -1.50
N ARG A 30 11.81 -22.12 -1.30
CA ARG A 30 11.53 -23.57 -1.38
C ARG A 30 11.14 -24.16 -0.04
N ASN A 31 11.53 -23.51 1.06
CA ASN A 31 11.25 -23.96 2.40
C ASN A 31 9.89 -23.40 2.89
N PRO A 32 8.92 -24.25 3.28
CA PRO A 32 7.65 -23.79 3.84
C PRO A 32 7.77 -22.92 5.08
N GLU A 33 8.79 -23.13 5.93
CA GLU A 33 9.00 -22.33 7.13
C GLU A 33 9.53 -20.93 6.80
N GLU A 34 10.38 -20.81 5.78
CA GLU A 34 10.83 -19.52 5.26
C GLU A 34 9.65 -18.71 4.69
N ARG A 35 8.77 -19.36 3.92
CA ARG A 35 7.55 -18.72 3.41
C ARG A 35 6.69 -18.15 4.53
N LYS A 36 6.38 -18.96 5.55
CA LYS A 36 5.59 -18.51 6.70
C LYS A 36 6.27 -17.38 7.47
N HIS A 37 7.60 -17.41 7.59
CA HIS A 37 8.36 -16.37 8.27
C HIS A 37 8.22 -15.04 7.53
N PHE A 38 8.40 -15.03 6.21
CA PHE A 38 8.23 -13.83 5.40
C PHE A 38 6.76 -13.37 5.32
N SER A 39 5.76 -14.26 5.30
CA SER A 39 4.35 -13.86 5.38
C SER A 39 4.04 -13.16 6.70
N ARG A 40 4.60 -13.60 7.84
CA ARG A 40 4.43 -12.89 9.12
C ARG A 40 5.10 -11.52 9.12
N ILE A 41 6.26 -11.40 8.51
CA ILE A 41 6.93 -10.10 8.33
C ILE A 41 6.08 -9.19 7.45
N ASP A 42 5.55 -9.72 6.34
CA ASP A 42 4.74 -8.95 5.40
C ASP A 42 3.45 -8.43 6.06
N LEU A 43 2.78 -9.24 6.87
CA LEU A 43 1.64 -8.79 7.68
C LEU A 43 1.97 -7.59 8.59
N ILE A 44 3.17 -7.55 9.18
CA ILE A 44 3.62 -6.43 10.01
C ILE A 44 3.87 -5.20 9.13
N ILE A 45 4.47 -5.38 7.94
CA ILE A 45 4.73 -4.31 6.99
C ILE A 45 3.41 -3.74 6.45
N ILE A 46 2.45 -4.58 6.07
CA ILE A 46 1.11 -4.17 5.63
C ILE A 46 0.40 -3.36 6.72
N ALA A 47 0.49 -3.78 7.98
CA ALA A 47 -0.05 -3.03 9.11
C ALA A 47 0.61 -1.64 9.23
N ALA A 48 1.93 -1.55 9.05
CA ALA A 48 2.65 -0.28 9.01
C ALA A 48 2.26 0.58 7.80
N GLU A 49 2.03 0.00 6.63
CA GLU A 49 1.54 0.72 5.44
C GLU A 49 0.15 1.30 5.67
N LEU A 50 -0.79 0.51 6.21
CA LEU A 50 -2.13 1.00 6.55
C LEU A 50 -2.06 2.13 7.57
N PHE A 51 -1.23 1.99 8.60
CA PHE A 51 -0.97 3.06 9.57
C PHE A 51 -0.45 4.33 8.89
N LEU A 52 0.55 4.22 8.01
CA LEU A 52 1.13 5.35 7.28
C LEU A 52 0.13 5.99 6.31
N ILE A 53 -0.70 5.21 5.62
CA ILE A 53 -1.76 5.70 4.73
C ILE A 53 -2.78 6.52 5.51
N VAL A 54 -3.25 6.01 6.65
CA VAL A 54 -4.18 6.74 7.52
C VAL A 54 -3.53 8.05 8.01
N HIS A 55 -2.28 8.00 8.46
CA HIS A 55 -1.57 9.19 8.93
C HIS A 55 -1.27 10.18 7.80
N MET A 56 -1.06 9.72 6.58
CA MET A 56 -0.90 10.58 5.40
C MET A 56 -2.16 11.43 5.19
N PHE A 57 -3.34 10.81 5.24
CA PHE A 57 -4.60 11.55 5.09
C PHE A 57 -4.89 12.46 6.28
N MET A 58 -4.64 12.01 7.52
CA MET A 58 -4.74 12.89 8.69
C MET A 58 -3.83 14.11 8.57
N GLY A 59 -2.58 13.90 8.12
CA GLY A 59 -1.60 14.95 7.88
C GLY A 59 -2.04 15.94 6.80
N PHE A 60 -2.61 15.47 5.70
CA PHE A 60 -3.16 16.37 4.67
C PHE A 60 -4.35 17.19 5.17
N LEU A 61 -5.29 16.56 5.88
CA LEU A 61 -6.48 17.21 6.40
C LEU A 61 -6.18 18.24 7.51
N ALA A 62 -5.05 18.08 8.21
CA ALA A 62 -4.60 19.00 9.25
C ALA A 62 -3.66 20.12 8.73
N SER A 63 -3.44 20.20 7.42
CA SER A 63 -2.46 21.11 6.83
C SER A 63 -3.11 22.27 6.06
N THR A 64 -2.31 22.97 5.24
CA THR A 64 -2.75 24.08 4.39
C THR A 64 -3.91 23.67 3.47
N GLN A 65 -4.74 24.64 3.09
CA GLN A 65 -5.87 24.44 2.17
C GLN A 65 -5.48 23.66 0.90
N VAL A 66 -4.30 23.96 0.33
CA VAL A 66 -3.81 23.29 -0.88
C VAL A 66 -3.52 21.79 -0.66
N GLN A 67 -3.14 21.39 0.57
CA GLN A 67 -2.97 19.96 0.91
C GLN A 67 -4.30 19.27 1.20
N ILE A 68 -5.25 19.97 1.82
CA ILE A 68 -6.61 19.47 2.01
C ILE A 68 -7.25 19.19 0.64
N GLU A 69 -7.15 20.13 -0.30
CA GLU A 69 -7.62 19.95 -1.69
C GLU A 69 -6.94 18.80 -2.42
N ALA A 70 -5.63 18.63 -2.23
CA ALA A 70 -4.92 17.48 -2.79
C ALA A 70 -5.42 16.14 -2.21
N SER A 71 -5.83 16.09 -0.94
CA SER A 71 -6.40 14.88 -0.33
C SER A 71 -7.75 14.49 -0.94
N HIS A 72 -8.54 15.48 -1.39
CA HIS A 72 -9.83 15.23 -2.03
C HIS A 72 -9.72 14.47 -3.34
N LEU A 73 -8.54 14.43 -3.98
CA LEU A 73 -8.30 13.52 -5.13
C LEU A 73 -8.58 12.05 -4.78
N PHE A 74 -8.38 11.65 -3.52
CA PHE A 74 -8.58 10.30 -3.00
C PHE A 74 -9.81 10.12 -2.10
N LEU A 75 -10.40 11.23 -1.64
CA LEU A 75 -11.54 11.26 -0.70
C LEU A 75 -12.83 11.77 -1.37
N GLY A 76 -13.06 11.39 -2.64
CA GLY A 76 -14.21 11.80 -3.44
C GLY A 76 -13.86 12.20 -4.88
N GLY A 77 -12.58 12.41 -5.18
CA GLY A 77 -12.08 12.76 -6.51
C GLY A 77 -11.75 11.55 -7.40
N GLY A 78 -11.14 11.83 -8.56
CA GLY A 78 -10.89 10.84 -9.61
C GLY A 78 -9.94 9.69 -9.25
N TYR A 79 -9.14 9.82 -8.19
CA TYR A 79 -8.24 8.75 -7.72
C TYR A 79 -8.82 7.94 -6.55
N THR A 80 -10.02 8.27 -6.07
CA THR A 80 -10.68 7.57 -4.94
C THR A 80 -10.81 6.08 -5.22
N ALA A 81 -11.58 5.71 -6.25
CA ALA A 81 -11.81 4.31 -6.59
C ALA A 81 -10.50 3.54 -6.84
N PRO A 82 -9.58 3.98 -7.72
CA PRO A 82 -8.35 3.22 -7.97
C PRO A 82 -7.44 3.12 -6.74
N PHE A 83 -7.37 4.15 -5.88
CA PHE A 83 -6.55 4.08 -4.67
C PHE A 83 -7.12 3.08 -3.66
N TRP A 84 -8.38 3.23 -3.27
CA TRP A 84 -8.97 2.37 -2.25
C TRP A 84 -9.14 0.93 -2.73
N ILE A 85 -9.47 0.71 -4.00
CA ILE A 85 -9.65 -0.64 -4.54
C ILE A 85 -8.29 -1.31 -4.79
N PHE A 86 -7.39 -0.69 -5.56
CA PHE A 86 -6.17 -1.37 -5.99
C PHE A 86 -5.07 -1.36 -4.92
N VAL A 87 -4.95 -0.29 -4.15
CA VAL A 87 -3.92 -0.19 -3.10
C VAL A 87 -4.43 -0.78 -1.81
N VAL A 88 -5.53 -0.24 -1.27
CA VAL A 88 -5.95 -0.62 0.09
C VAL A 88 -6.62 -1.98 0.12
N ILE A 89 -7.61 -2.23 -0.73
CA ILE A 89 -8.35 -3.50 -0.70
C ILE A 89 -7.50 -4.62 -1.32
N LEU A 90 -7.11 -4.49 -2.58
CA LEU A 90 -6.40 -5.55 -3.30
C LEU A 90 -4.93 -5.64 -2.95
N GLY A 91 -4.27 -4.53 -2.64
CA GLY A 91 -2.84 -4.50 -2.34
C GLY A 91 -2.48 -4.79 -0.88
N LEU A 92 -3.41 -4.58 0.05
CA LEU A 92 -3.14 -4.68 1.50
C LEU A 92 -4.13 -5.60 2.22
N LEU A 93 -5.41 -5.26 2.25
CA LEU A 93 -6.40 -5.97 3.08
C LEU A 93 -6.65 -7.40 2.62
N PHE A 94 -6.81 -7.60 1.31
CA PHE A 94 -7.09 -8.92 0.75
C PHE A 94 -5.89 -9.87 0.85
N PRO A 95 -4.64 -9.50 0.47
CA PRO A 95 -3.49 -10.37 0.71
C PRO A 95 -3.27 -10.64 2.20
N ALA A 96 -3.42 -9.65 3.08
CA ALA A 96 -3.32 -9.89 4.52
C ALA A 96 -4.35 -10.91 5.03
N LEU A 97 -5.59 -10.85 4.54
CA LEU A 97 -6.60 -11.86 4.86
C LEU A 97 -6.16 -13.26 4.40
N LEU A 98 -5.66 -13.38 3.16
CA LEU A 98 -5.19 -14.66 2.61
C LEU A 98 -4.01 -15.23 3.41
N GLU A 99 -3.05 -14.39 3.80
CA GLU A 99 -1.90 -14.81 4.59
C GLU A 99 -2.30 -15.25 6.01
N ILE A 100 -3.24 -14.55 6.65
CA ILE A 100 -3.80 -14.95 7.95
C ILE A 100 -4.50 -16.31 7.85
N LEU A 101 -5.29 -16.53 6.78
CA LEU A 101 -5.93 -17.83 6.53
C LEU A 101 -4.89 -18.94 6.32
N GLU A 102 -3.84 -18.69 5.54
CA GLU A 102 -2.76 -19.65 5.33
C GLU A 102 -2.07 -20.01 6.66
N LEU A 103 -1.77 -19.02 7.50
CA LEU A 103 -1.20 -19.24 8.83
C LEU A 103 -2.12 -20.05 9.76
N ASN A 104 -3.43 -19.95 9.56
CA ASN A 104 -4.47 -20.72 10.25
C ASN A 104 -4.75 -22.10 9.62
N ARG A 105 -3.80 -22.64 8.83
CA ARG A 105 -3.84 -23.98 8.22
C ARG A 105 -4.79 -24.13 7.02
N TYR A 106 -5.33 -23.06 6.47
CA TYR A 106 -6.04 -23.14 5.18
C TYR A 106 -5.03 -23.23 4.04
N HIS A 107 -5.31 -24.06 3.04
CA HIS A 107 -4.43 -24.16 1.87
C HIS A 107 -4.77 -23.06 0.86
N ILE A 108 -3.98 -21.98 0.87
CA ILE A 108 -4.05 -20.90 -0.11
C ILE A 108 -2.88 -21.04 -1.09
N PRO A 109 -3.10 -21.01 -2.42
CA PRO A 109 -2.02 -20.95 -3.38
C PRO A 109 -1.20 -19.67 -3.18
N VAL A 110 0.07 -19.82 -2.78
CA VAL A 110 1.01 -18.73 -2.46
C VAL A 110 1.11 -17.67 -3.55
N ILE A 111 0.90 -18.03 -4.81
CA ILE A 111 0.96 -17.09 -5.94
C ILE A 111 -0.12 -16.00 -5.88
N ILE A 112 -1.26 -16.25 -5.24
CA ILE A 112 -2.37 -15.30 -5.15
C ILE A 112 -2.01 -14.08 -4.28
N PRO A 113 -1.65 -14.23 -2.98
CA PRO A 113 -1.24 -13.08 -2.16
C PRO A 113 0.00 -12.38 -2.75
N VAL A 114 0.96 -13.12 -3.29
CA VAL A 114 2.16 -12.53 -3.92
C VAL A 114 1.79 -11.58 -5.07
N ILE A 115 0.96 -12.02 -6.02
CA ILE A 115 0.57 -11.17 -7.16
C ILE A 115 -0.18 -9.93 -6.69
N LEU A 116 -1.05 -10.08 -5.69
CA LEU A 116 -1.83 -8.99 -5.11
C LEU A 116 -0.94 -7.93 -4.46
N VAL A 117 0.04 -8.36 -3.64
CA VAL A 117 1.01 -7.46 -2.99
C VAL A 117 1.86 -6.73 -4.03
N LEU A 118 2.42 -7.46 -5.01
CA LEU A 118 3.23 -6.85 -6.07
C LEU A 118 2.43 -5.85 -6.91
N PHE A 119 1.18 -6.21 -7.26
CA PHE A 119 0.28 -5.34 -7.99
C PHE A 119 -0.08 -4.09 -7.17
N GLY A 120 -0.46 -4.26 -5.90
CA GLY A 120 -0.77 -3.15 -4.99
C GLY A 120 0.41 -2.20 -4.81
N SER A 121 1.60 -2.75 -4.62
CA SER A 121 2.86 -2.00 -4.49
C SER A 121 3.18 -1.20 -5.75
N PHE A 122 2.97 -1.77 -6.94
CA PHE A 122 3.07 -1.05 -8.20
C PHE A 122 2.01 0.05 -8.33
N MET A 123 0.75 -0.27 -8.04
CA MET A 123 -0.37 0.65 -8.13
C MET A 123 -0.25 1.84 -7.18
N LEU A 124 0.28 1.64 -5.97
CA LEU A 124 0.59 2.73 -5.05
C LEU A 124 1.53 3.74 -5.69
N ARG A 125 2.65 3.27 -6.26
CA ARG A 125 3.63 4.13 -6.93
C ARG A 125 3.02 4.85 -8.11
N PHE A 126 2.30 4.13 -8.96
CA PHE A 126 1.63 4.68 -10.13
C PHE A 126 0.65 5.79 -9.72
N ILE A 127 -0.28 5.49 -8.82
CA ILE A 127 -1.33 6.42 -8.40
C ILE A 127 -0.74 7.66 -7.72
N ILE A 128 0.22 7.50 -6.80
CA ILE A 128 0.81 8.65 -6.09
C ILE A 128 1.60 9.55 -7.05
N VAL A 129 2.29 8.97 -8.03
CA VAL A 129 3.00 9.76 -9.05
C VAL A 129 2.00 10.55 -9.90
N TYR A 130 0.98 9.89 -10.46
CA TYR A 130 0.02 10.57 -11.33
C TYR A 130 -0.87 11.58 -10.58
N ALA A 131 -1.36 11.24 -9.38
CA ALA A 131 -2.11 12.17 -8.54
C ALA A 131 -1.25 13.39 -8.18
N GLY A 132 0.05 13.21 -7.92
CA GLY A 132 0.98 14.31 -7.68
C GLY A 132 1.25 15.20 -8.89
N GLN A 133 1.09 14.69 -10.12
CA GLN A 133 1.10 15.49 -11.35
C GLN A 133 -0.13 16.38 -11.48
N VAL A 134 -1.29 15.85 -11.08
CA VAL A 134 -2.56 16.57 -11.11
C VAL A 134 -2.63 17.62 -9.99
N SER A 135 -2.08 17.33 -8.80
CA SER A 135 -2.00 18.29 -7.69
C SER A 135 -0.97 19.39 -7.98
N ARG A 136 -1.36 20.42 -8.72
CA ARG A 136 -0.56 21.61 -8.97
C ARG A 136 -0.98 22.75 -8.06
N TRP A 137 -0.03 23.64 -7.79
CA TRP A 137 -0.38 24.98 -7.31
C TRP A 137 -0.96 25.71 -8.51
N LEU A 138 -2.28 25.84 -8.56
CA LEU A 138 -2.91 26.84 -9.42
C LEU A 138 -3.22 28.01 -8.49
N TYR A 139 -2.70 29.17 -8.88
CA TYR A 139 -2.75 30.44 -8.15
C TYR A 139 -4.15 30.80 -7.66
#